data_AF-A0A958PQ96-F1
#
_entry.id   AF-A0A958PQ96-F1
#
_cell.length_a   1.000
_cell.length_b   1.000
_cell.length_c   1.000
_cell.angle_alpha   90.00
_cell.angle_beta   90.00
_cell.angle_gamma   90.00
#
_symmetry.space_group_name_H-M   'P 1'
#
loop_
_entity.id
_entity.type
_entity.pdbx_description
1 polymer ?
#
loop_
_entity_poly.entity_id
_entity_poly.type
_entity_poly.pdbx_seq_one_letter_code
_entity_poly.pdbx_strand_id
1 'polypeptide(L)'
;MMSGITLASPKKPCSDLDMTPYLLGNLNFKHNWQDTLLQKRLEIYIDWLSSLGTRDAQLVQKYMHSSACSIDKIANVYHEMIELQAWLDLGHQYEQILNIDYYQTHYTKVYPIAHKKAIRLEIDLLNYFAKINGLGEIPALAFTLVNPLIEEFKVNPQKILTRLKFNREFLEKKPSCSDIKRAALVYQTGGYLYKNKEEVIRQACLFEIPN
;
A
#
# COMPACT_ATOMS: atom_id res chain seq x y z
N MET A 1 -43.94 -16.42 8.40
CA MET A 1 -42.80 -15.52 8.68
C MET A 1 -41.54 -16.36 8.64
N MET A 2 -40.71 -16.22 7.61
CA MET A 2 -39.42 -16.91 7.52
C MET A 2 -38.34 -15.99 8.11
N SER A 3 -37.89 -16.30 9.32
CA SER A 3 -36.70 -15.70 9.91
C SER A 3 -35.45 -16.23 9.20
N GLY A 4 -34.64 -15.30 8.71
CA GLY A 4 -33.46 -15.56 7.92
C GLY A 4 -32.39 -16.34 8.66
N ILE A 5 -31.75 -17.25 7.95
CA ILE A 5 -30.43 -17.76 8.32
C ILE A 5 -29.44 -16.72 7.83
N THR A 6 -29.02 -15.84 8.74
CA THR A 6 -27.84 -15.01 8.53
C THR A 6 -26.64 -15.94 8.57
N LEU A 7 -26.04 -16.22 7.41
CA LEU A 7 -24.71 -16.80 7.34
C LEU A 7 -23.75 -15.79 7.97
N ALA A 8 -23.43 -16.00 9.24
CA ALA A 8 -22.23 -15.42 9.82
C ALA A 8 -21.05 -16.02 9.05
N SER A 9 -20.50 -15.26 8.09
CA SER A 9 -19.14 -15.50 7.62
C SER A 9 -18.26 -15.60 8.85
N PRO A 10 -17.51 -16.69 9.05
CA PRO A 10 -16.52 -16.72 10.12
C PRO A 10 -15.52 -15.62 9.79
N LYS A 11 -15.57 -14.52 10.56
CA LYS A 11 -14.44 -13.62 10.72
C LYS A 11 -13.33 -14.47 11.34
N LYS A 12 -12.57 -15.20 10.52
CA LYS A 12 -11.32 -15.78 10.99
C LYS A 12 -10.43 -14.60 11.40
N PRO A 13 -10.06 -14.48 12.68
CA PRO A 13 -9.13 -13.45 13.11
C PRO A 13 -7.82 -13.65 12.36
N CYS A 14 -7.14 -12.55 12.06
CA CYS A 14 -5.84 -12.50 11.39
C CYS A 14 -4.67 -13.17 12.17
N SER A 15 -4.94 -14.10 13.09
CA SER A 15 -3.91 -14.74 13.93
C SER A 15 -3.10 -15.80 13.19
N ASP A 16 -3.60 -16.35 12.07
CA ASP A 16 -3.03 -17.56 11.47
C ASP A 16 -2.23 -17.31 10.18
N LEU A 17 -2.19 -16.07 9.68
CA LEU A 17 -1.42 -15.70 8.50
C LEU A 17 -0.52 -14.54 8.91
N ASP A 18 0.79 -14.75 8.97
CA ASP A 18 1.79 -13.67 8.98
C ASP A 18 2.54 -13.75 7.65
N MET A 19 2.41 -12.70 6.85
CA MET A 19 3.02 -12.64 5.52
C MET A 19 4.48 -12.16 5.58
N THR A 20 4.94 -11.64 6.73
CA THR A 20 6.28 -11.08 6.90
C THR A 20 7.39 -12.08 6.54
N PRO A 21 7.38 -13.34 7.04
CA PRO A 21 8.44 -14.30 6.73
C PRO A 21 8.61 -14.58 5.24
N TYR A 22 7.52 -14.53 4.46
CA TYR A 22 7.54 -14.75 3.02
C TYR A 22 8.24 -13.63 2.26
N LEU A 23 8.32 -12.44 2.85
CA LEU A 23 8.83 -11.22 2.21
C LEU A 23 10.29 -10.93 2.53
N LEU A 24 10.89 -11.62 3.51
CA LEU A 24 12.27 -11.37 3.95
C LEU A 24 13.35 -11.69 2.90
N GLY A 25 13.00 -12.34 1.79
CA GLY A 25 13.91 -12.48 0.64
C GLY A 25 14.00 -11.24 -0.24
N ASN A 26 13.10 -10.25 -0.09
CA ASN A 26 13.28 -8.91 -0.63
C ASN A 26 14.23 -8.13 0.31
N LEU A 27 15.44 -7.85 -0.16
CA LEU A 27 16.51 -7.28 0.68
C LEU A 27 16.21 -5.86 1.19
N ASN A 28 15.57 -5.02 0.37
CA ASN A 28 15.19 -3.67 0.78
C ASN A 28 14.15 -3.74 1.90
N PHE A 29 13.11 -4.57 1.69
CA PHE A 29 12.10 -4.81 2.71
C PHE A 29 12.72 -5.35 3.99
N LYS A 30 13.54 -6.40 3.91
CA LYS A 30 14.22 -6.98 5.08
C LYS A 30 15.03 -5.93 5.83
N HIS A 31 15.81 -5.11 5.12
CA HIS A 31 16.65 -4.09 5.74
C HIS A 31 15.82 -3.08 6.53
N ASN A 32 14.81 -2.46 5.92
CA ASN A 32 13.98 -1.47 6.59
C ASN A 32 13.10 -2.09 7.68
N TRP A 33 12.51 -3.25 7.42
CA TRP A 33 11.62 -3.95 8.35
C TRP A 33 12.34 -4.51 9.58
N GLN A 34 13.66 -4.70 9.52
CA GLN A 34 14.48 -5.12 10.67
C GLN A 34 15.16 -3.94 11.38
N ASP A 35 15.06 -2.72 10.85
CA ASP A 35 15.56 -1.52 11.52
C ASP A 35 14.62 -1.12 12.67
N THR A 36 15.04 -1.46 13.89
CA THR A 36 14.25 -1.18 15.10
C THR A 36 14.14 0.31 15.43
N LEU A 37 15.10 1.13 15.02
CA LEU A 37 15.03 2.58 15.24
C LEU A 37 14.03 3.21 14.27
N LEU A 38 14.09 2.82 12.99
CA LEU A 38 13.15 3.28 11.98
C LEU A 38 11.72 2.88 12.32
N GLN A 39 11.48 1.65 12.80
CA GLN A 39 10.16 1.21 13.22
C GLN A 39 9.57 2.05 14.36
N LYS A 40 10.37 2.34 15.40
CA LYS A 40 9.94 3.21 16.51
C LYS A 40 9.64 4.63 16.03
N ARG A 41 10.47 5.17 15.12
CA ARG A 41 10.26 6.48 14.52
C ARG A 41 9.02 6.53 13.65
N LEU A 42 8.74 5.46 12.91
CA LEU A 42 7.54 5.33 12.10
C LEU A 42 6.28 5.35 12.96
N GLU A 43 6.25 4.64 14.08
CA GLU A 43 5.11 4.60 14.99
C GLU A 43 4.73 6.00 15.48
N ILE A 44 5.71 6.73 16.01
CA ILE A 44 5.51 8.11 16.48
C ILE A 44 5.11 9.04 15.31
N TYR A 45 5.72 8.85 14.12
CA TYR A 45 5.42 9.67 12.94
C TYR A 45 3.97 9.46 12.45
N ILE A 46 3.51 8.21 12.39
CA ILE A 46 2.15 7.87 11.97
C ILE A 46 1.13 8.33 13.01
N ASP A 47 1.43 8.19 14.30
CA ASP A 47 0.58 8.74 15.37
C ASP A 47 0.44 10.27 15.24
N TRP A 48 1.56 10.96 15.00
CA TRP A 48 1.56 12.40 14.76
C TRP A 48 0.75 12.78 13.51
N LEU A 49 0.99 12.17 12.34
CA LEU A 49 0.22 12.42 11.12
C LEU A 49 -1.29 12.13 11.29
N SER A 50 -1.61 11.07 12.03
CA SER A 50 -2.98 10.67 12.36
C SER A 50 -3.66 11.74 13.22
N SER A 51 -2.94 12.31 14.19
CA SER A 51 -3.44 13.39 15.06
C SER A 51 -3.75 14.68 14.28
N LEU A 52 -3.09 14.90 13.15
CA LEU A 52 -3.37 16.02 12.22
C LEU A 52 -4.59 15.79 11.33
N GLY A 53 -5.24 14.62 11.41
CA GLY A 53 -6.44 14.28 10.64
C GLY A 53 -6.16 13.68 9.26
N THR A 54 -4.92 13.23 9.00
CA THR A 54 -4.57 12.56 7.73
C THR A 54 -5.20 11.18 7.68
N ARG A 55 -6.19 10.98 6.80
CA ARG A 55 -6.94 9.71 6.69
C ARG A 55 -6.07 8.51 6.35
N ASP A 56 -5.06 8.72 5.50
CA ASP A 56 -4.13 7.66 5.10
C ASP A 56 -3.27 7.23 6.30
N ALA A 57 -2.79 8.18 7.12
CA ALA A 57 -2.08 7.86 8.37
C ALA A 57 -2.97 7.17 9.40
N GLN A 58 -4.24 7.60 9.57
CA GLN A 58 -5.20 6.91 10.46
C GLN A 58 -5.44 5.46 10.05
N LEU A 59 -5.33 5.15 8.76
CA LEU A 59 -5.42 3.80 8.27
C LEU A 59 -4.16 3.01 8.58
N VAL A 60 -2.99 3.56 8.24
CA VAL A 60 -1.71 2.91 8.47
C VAL A 60 -1.52 2.64 9.97
N GLN A 61 -1.91 3.57 10.84
CA GLN A 61 -1.91 3.38 12.30
C GLN A 61 -2.68 2.12 12.72
N LYS A 62 -3.86 1.87 12.15
CA LYS A 62 -4.63 0.64 12.42
C LYS A 62 -3.90 -0.61 11.93
N TYR A 63 -3.10 -0.49 10.87
CA TYR A 63 -2.37 -1.60 10.27
C TYR A 63 -1.06 -1.90 10.98
N MET A 64 -0.37 -0.88 11.50
CA MET A 64 0.87 -1.03 12.27
C MET A 64 0.69 -1.89 13.52
N HIS A 65 -0.48 -1.81 14.15
CA HIS A 65 -0.81 -2.61 15.33
C HIS A 65 -1.70 -3.82 15.01
N SER A 66 -2.18 -3.95 13.78
CA SER A 66 -2.83 -5.18 13.34
C SER A 66 -1.74 -6.20 12.98
N SER A 67 -1.96 -7.46 13.33
CA SER A 67 -1.14 -8.58 12.85
C SER A 67 -0.84 -8.41 11.35
N ALA A 68 0.42 -8.61 10.95
CA ALA A 68 0.96 -8.53 9.60
C ALA A 68 0.37 -9.59 8.66
N CYS A 69 -0.95 -9.64 8.59
CA CYS A 69 -1.71 -10.78 8.09
C CYS A 69 -2.09 -10.70 6.64
N SER A 70 -1.76 -9.60 5.98
CA SER A 70 -1.98 -9.50 4.57
C SER A 70 -0.93 -8.63 3.89
N ILE A 71 -0.65 -8.97 2.64
CA ILE A 71 0.37 -8.30 1.84
C ILE A 71 0.04 -6.82 1.63
N ASP A 72 -1.24 -6.45 1.53
CA ASP A 72 -1.68 -5.07 1.37
C ASP A 72 -1.39 -4.22 2.60
N LYS A 73 -1.61 -4.75 3.81
CA LYS A 73 -1.29 -4.05 5.05
C LYS A 73 0.21 -3.86 5.22
N ILE A 74 0.98 -4.92 4.97
CA ILE A 74 2.45 -4.84 5.01
C ILE A 74 2.94 -3.83 3.98
N ALA A 75 2.42 -3.86 2.75
CA ALA A 75 2.79 -2.93 1.68
C ALA A 75 2.48 -1.48 2.07
N ASN A 76 1.33 -1.20 2.69
CA ASN A 76 0.98 0.15 3.15
C ASN A 76 1.88 0.65 4.28
N VAL A 77 2.16 -0.18 5.28
CA VAL A 77 3.10 0.19 6.36
C VAL A 77 4.51 0.40 5.82
N TYR A 78 4.94 -0.48 4.90
CA TYR A 78 6.24 -0.38 4.26
C TYR A 78 6.35 0.87 3.38
N HIS A 79 5.29 1.26 2.66
CA HIS A 79 5.22 2.49 1.89
C HIS A 79 5.55 3.71 2.76
N GLU A 80 4.84 3.87 3.87
CA GLU A 80 5.07 4.98 4.81
C GLU A 80 6.47 4.92 5.46
N MET A 81 6.95 3.70 5.76
CA MET A 81 8.31 3.49 6.26
C MET A 81 9.35 4.03 5.29
N ILE A 82 9.18 3.79 3.99
CA ILE A 82 10.08 4.28 2.95
C ILE A 82 9.95 5.78 2.79
N GLU A 83 8.75 6.35 2.87
CA GLU A 83 8.58 7.81 2.80
C GLU A 83 9.32 8.48 3.95
N LEU A 84 9.14 8.02 5.19
CA LEU A 84 9.88 8.53 6.34
C LEU A 84 11.39 8.36 6.17
N GLN A 85 11.86 7.18 5.75
CA GLN A 85 13.29 6.96 5.51
C GLN A 85 13.83 7.91 4.43
N ALA A 86 13.07 8.19 3.37
CA ALA A 86 13.47 9.10 2.31
C ALA A 86 13.62 10.55 2.81
N TRP A 87 12.75 11.00 3.73
CA TRP A 87 12.94 12.28 4.41
C TRP A 87 14.28 12.33 5.15
N LEU A 88 14.59 11.28 5.92
CA LEU A 88 15.84 11.19 6.67
C LEU A 88 17.07 11.13 5.75
N ASP A 89 17.00 10.34 4.66
CA ASP A 89 18.07 10.21 3.66
C ASP A 89 18.37 11.54 2.95
N LEU A 90 17.38 12.41 2.81
CA LEU A 90 17.52 13.76 2.24
C LEU A 90 18.10 14.78 3.24
N GLY A 91 18.45 14.34 4.46
CA GLY A 91 19.10 15.16 5.48
C GLY A 91 18.15 15.88 6.43
N HIS A 92 16.84 15.61 6.36
CA HIS A 92 15.88 16.18 7.30
C HIS A 92 15.99 15.50 8.66
N GLN A 93 16.06 16.30 9.72
CA GLN A 93 16.14 15.77 11.08
C GLN A 93 14.77 15.25 11.52
N TYR A 94 14.74 14.11 12.21
CA TYR A 94 13.51 13.46 12.61
C TYR A 94 12.60 14.37 13.45
N GLU A 95 13.20 15.07 14.41
CA GLU A 95 12.50 15.99 15.32
C GLU A 95 11.90 17.19 14.57
N GLN A 96 12.52 17.60 13.45
CA GLN A 96 11.99 18.66 12.59
C GLN A 96 10.82 18.18 11.74
N ILE A 97 10.84 16.93 11.27
CA ILE A 97 9.73 16.34 10.51
C ILE A 97 8.44 16.35 11.34
N LEU A 98 8.53 16.15 12.66
CA LEU A 98 7.39 16.19 13.58
C LEU A 98 6.90 17.60 13.94
N ASN A 99 7.53 18.64 13.38
CA ASN A 99 7.07 20.01 13.51
C ASN A 99 6.19 20.39 12.31
N ILE A 100 4.95 20.83 12.55
CA ILE A 100 3.98 21.09 11.49
C ILE A 100 4.44 22.18 10.51
N ASP A 101 5.04 23.26 11.01
CA ASP A 101 5.48 24.39 10.18
C ASP A 101 6.65 23.97 9.30
N TYR A 102 7.61 23.23 9.86
CA TYR A 102 8.72 22.68 9.11
C TYR A 102 8.25 21.69 8.04
N TYR A 103 7.38 20.75 8.42
CA TYR A 103 6.84 19.74 7.52
C TYR A 103 6.14 20.39 6.32
N GLN A 104 5.20 21.31 6.57
CA GLN A 104 4.46 22.00 5.52
C GLN A 104 5.37 22.82 4.59
N THR A 105 6.40 23.48 5.15
CA THR A 105 7.37 24.27 4.38
C THR A 105 8.17 23.42 3.39
N HIS A 106 8.48 22.17 3.75
CA HIS A 106 9.33 21.29 2.93
C HIS A 106 8.54 20.27 2.12
N TYR A 107 7.27 20.02 2.46
CA TYR A 107 6.46 18.93 1.91
C TYR A 107 6.47 18.88 0.39
N THR A 108 6.21 20.00 -0.30
CA THR A 108 6.11 20.03 -1.77
C THR A 108 7.42 19.71 -2.49
N LYS A 109 8.57 19.89 -1.83
CA LYS A 109 9.89 19.55 -2.37
C LYS A 109 10.27 18.09 -2.06
N VAL A 110 9.93 17.62 -0.87
CA VAL A 110 10.36 16.29 -0.39
C VAL A 110 9.40 15.19 -0.83
N TYR A 111 8.09 15.43 -0.70
CA TYR A 111 7.05 14.43 -0.95
C TYR A 111 7.17 13.78 -2.32
N PRO A 112 7.40 14.50 -3.45
CA PRO A 112 7.52 13.84 -4.74
C PRO A 112 8.67 12.84 -4.84
N ILE A 113 9.79 13.12 -4.17
CA ILE A 113 10.98 12.25 -4.15
C ILE A 113 10.71 11.03 -3.26
N ALA A 114 10.20 11.27 -2.05
CA ALA A 114 9.86 10.23 -1.08
C ALA A 114 8.80 9.27 -1.64
N HIS A 115 7.70 9.80 -2.17
CA HIS A 115 6.59 9.03 -2.71
C HIS A 115 7.03 8.17 -3.92
N LYS A 116 7.84 8.74 -4.81
CA LYS A 116 8.44 8.03 -5.94
C LYS A 116 9.26 6.81 -5.49
N LYS A 117 10.08 6.98 -4.44
CA LYS A 117 10.85 5.87 -3.85
C LYS A 117 9.93 4.83 -3.20
N ALA A 118 8.91 5.27 -2.47
CA ALA A 118 7.94 4.42 -1.80
C ALA A 118 7.17 3.54 -2.78
N ILE A 119 6.57 4.12 -3.83
CA ILE A 119 5.84 3.36 -4.86
C ILE A 119 6.74 2.31 -5.50
N ARG A 120 7.96 2.68 -5.90
CA ARG A 120 8.88 1.73 -6.55
C ARG A 120 9.13 0.52 -5.66
N LEU A 121 9.50 0.76 -4.40
CA LEU A 121 9.84 -0.32 -3.48
C LEU A 121 8.61 -1.12 -3.02
N GLU A 122 7.43 -0.50 -2.93
CA GLU A 122 6.15 -1.18 -2.72
C GLU A 122 5.85 -2.15 -3.86
N ILE A 123 5.97 -1.68 -5.12
CA ILE A 123 5.76 -2.52 -6.30
C ILE A 123 6.81 -3.63 -6.37
N ASP A 124 8.06 -3.35 -6.04
CA ASP A 124 9.12 -4.37 -5.97
C ASP A 124 8.79 -5.45 -4.93
N LEU A 125 8.22 -5.06 -3.78
CA LEU A 125 7.75 -6.00 -2.75
C LEU A 125 6.59 -6.87 -3.26
N LEU A 126 5.59 -6.25 -3.90
CA LEU A 126 4.42 -6.95 -4.45
C LEU A 126 4.80 -7.90 -5.58
N ASN A 127 5.71 -7.50 -6.47
CA ASN A 127 6.24 -8.34 -7.54
C ASN A 127 7.12 -9.48 -7.00
N TYR A 128 7.92 -9.22 -5.98
CA TYR A 128 8.65 -10.28 -5.28
C TYR A 128 7.68 -11.31 -4.69
N PHE A 129 6.63 -10.86 -4.01
CA PHE A 129 5.60 -11.74 -3.48
C PHE A 129 4.87 -12.54 -4.59
N ALA A 130 4.53 -11.88 -5.70
CA ALA A 130 3.93 -12.54 -6.86
C ALA A 130 4.84 -13.65 -7.43
N LYS A 131 6.14 -13.37 -7.55
CA LYS A 131 7.14 -14.30 -8.09
C LYS A 131 7.26 -15.56 -7.23
N ILE A 132 7.40 -15.43 -5.92
CA ILE A 132 7.54 -16.60 -5.02
C ILE A 132 6.25 -17.45 -4.96
N ASN A 133 5.12 -16.91 -5.40
CA ASN A 133 3.84 -17.61 -5.55
C ASN A 133 3.53 -18.04 -6.99
N GLY A 134 4.47 -17.89 -7.94
CA GLY A 134 4.31 -18.35 -9.32
C GLY A 134 3.34 -17.53 -10.18
N LEU A 135 2.98 -16.30 -9.78
CA LEU A 135 2.01 -15.45 -10.49
C LEU A 135 2.63 -14.63 -11.65
N GLY A 136 3.96 -14.68 -11.78
CA GLY A 136 4.73 -13.91 -12.77
C GLY A 136 4.85 -12.43 -12.39
N GLU A 137 5.66 -11.71 -13.16
CA GLU A 137 5.80 -10.25 -12.99
C GLU A 137 4.54 -9.53 -13.49
N ILE A 138 4.11 -8.53 -12.72
CA ILE A 138 2.87 -7.81 -12.93
C ILE A 138 3.21 -6.32 -13.08
N PRO A 139 2.71 -5.66 -14.14
CA PRO A 139 2.89 -4.22 -14.30
C PRO A 139 2.41 -3.46 -13.05
N ALA A 140 3.23 -2.53 -12.58
CA ALA A 140 2.94 -1.67 -11.42
C ALA A 140 1.53 -1.04 -11.44
N LEU A 141 1.08 -0.68 -12.65
CA LEU A 141 -0.20 -0.07 -12.91
C LEU A 141 -1.37 -1.01 -12.65
N ALA A 142 -1.18 -2.32 -12.84
CA ALA A 142 -2.19 -3.31 -12.48
C ALA A 142 -2.43 -3.33 -10.96
N PHE A 143 -1.37 -3.29 -10.15
CA PHE A 143 -1.48 -3.19 -8.68
C PHE A 143 -2.21 -1.91 -8.27
N THR A 144 -1.86 -0.78 -8.88
CA THR A 144 -2.49 0.51 -8.56
C THR A 144 -4.00 0.48 -8.84
N LEU A 145 -4.43 -0.10 -9.97
CA LEU A 145 -5.84 -0.12 -10.37
C LEU A 145 -6.73 -1.05 -9.54
N VAL A 146 -6.16 -2.07 -8.92
CA VAL A 146 -6.88 -3.02 -8.05
C VAL A 146 -6.46 -2.92 -6.59
N ASN A 147 -5.79 -1.82 -6.22
CA ASN A 147 -5.27 -1.63 -4.87
C ASN A 147 -6.44 -1.72 -3.85
N PRO A 148 -6.34 -2.58 -2.82
CA PRO A 148 -7.30 -2.71 -1.73
C PRO A 148 -7.82 -1.40 -1.13
N LEU A 149 -6.97 -0.38 -1.03
CA LEU A 149 -7.36 0.94 -0.52
C LEU A 149 -8.42 1.62 -1.39
N ILE A 150 -8.40 1.39 -2.70
CA ILE A 150 -9.40 1.97 -3.60
C ILE A 150 -10.79 1.43 -3.27
N GLU A 151 -10.89 0.11 -3.06
CA GLU A 151 -12.14 -0.55 -2.70
C GLU A 151 -12.60 -0.15 -1.30
N GLU A 152 -11.71 -0.21 -0.31
CA GLU A 152 -12.05 0.04 1.09
C GLU A 152 -12.57 1.46 1.32
N PHE A 153 -11.93 2.45 0.67
CA PHE A 153 -12.28 3.86 0.81
C PHE A 153 -13.21 4.39 -0.26
N LYS A 154 -13.64 3.55 -1.21
CA LYS A 154 -14.43 3.97 -2.37
C LYS A 154 -13.82 5.21 -3.04
N VAL A 155 -12.51 5.15 -3.29
CA VAL A 155 -11.75 6.31 -3.77
C VAL A 155 -12.35 6.82 -5.08
N ASN A 156 -12.63 8.13 -5.14
CA ASN A 156 -13.21 8.76 -6.32
C ASN A 156 -12.32 8.47 -7.56
N PRO A 157 -12.90 8.05 -8.70
CA PRO A 157 -12.16 7.81 -9.95
C PRO A 157 -11.22 8.96 -10.37
N GLN A 158 -11.59 10.21 -10.12
CA GLN A 158 -10.73 11.36 -10.42
C GLN A 158 -9.44 11.37 -9.59
N LYS A 159 -9.50 10.93 -8.33
CA LYS A 159 -8.30 10.77 -7.49
C LYS A 159 -7.43 9.60 -7.97
N ILE A 160 -8.05 8.53 -8.48
CA ILE A 160 -7.32 7.44 -9.13
C ILE A 160 -6.57 7.98 -10.35
N LEU A 161 -7.24 8.75 -11.22
CA LEU A 161 -6.58 9.40 -12.37
C LEU A 161 -5.42 10.31 -11.96
N THR A 162 -5.57 11.11 -10.90
CA THR A 162 -4.48 11.95 -10.38
C THR A 162 -3.31 11.10 -9.89
N ARG A 163 -3.57 10.04 -9.11
CA ARG A 163 -2.53 9.10 -8.65
C ARG A 163 -1.83 8.44 -9.84
N LEU A 164 -2.59 8.03 -10.85
CA LEU A 164 -2.02 7.43 -12.06
C LEU A 164 -1.16 8.41 -12.86
N LYS A 165 -1.59 9.67 -13.01
CA LYS A 165 -0.80 10.70 -13.66
C LYS A 165 0.49 10.97 -12.90
N PHE A 166 0.42 11.04 -11.57
CA PHE A 166 1.60 11.21 -10.73
C PHE A 166 2.55 10.02 -10.86
N ASN A 167 2.01 8.80 -10.88
CA ASN A 167 2.80 7.57 -10.93
C ASN A 167 3.30 7.26 -12.35
N ARG A 168 2.78 7.90 -13.41
CA ARG A 168 3.08 7.57 -14.82
C ARG A 168 4.58 7.61 -15.17
N GLU A 169 5.39 8.35 -14.43
CA GLU A 169 6.85 8.31 -14.55
C GLU A 169 7.46 6.91 -14.28
N PHE A 170 6.74 6.00 -13.63
CA PHE A 170 7.18 4.63 -13.29
C PHE A 170 6.29 3.54 -13.90
N LEU A 171 5.21 3.92 -14.58
CA LEU A 171 4.15 3.02 -15.04
C LEU A 171 4.19 2.88 -16.56
N GLU A 172 5.32 2.41 -17.08
CA GLU A 172 5.62 2.44 -18.52
C GLU A 172 4.76 1.49 -19.37
N LYS A 173 4.06 0.52 -18.74
CA LYS A 173 3.25 -0.45 -19.46
C LYS A 173 1.77 -0.40 -19.05
N LYS A 174 0.91 -0.07 -20.01
CA LYS A 174 -0.54 -0.28 -19.88
C LYS A 174 -0.80 -1.77 -19.58
N PRO A 175 -1.44 -2.13 -18.46
CA PRO A 175 -1.72 -3.51 -18.12
C PRO A 175 -2.85 -4.05 -19.01
N SER A 176 -2.74 -5.31 -19.39
CA SER A 176 -3.86 -6.05 -19.95
C SER A 176 -4.88 -6.39 -18.85
N CYS A 177 -6.11 -6.75 -19.22
CA CYS A 177 -7.08 -7.24 -18.24
C CYS A 177 -6.61 -8.54 -17.55
N SER A 178 -5.74 -9.33 -18.20
CA SER A 178 -5.09 -10.48 -17.56
C SER A 178 -4.13 -10.04 -16.44
N ASP A 179 -3.36 -8.98 -16.67
CA ASP A 179 -2.47 -8.40 -15.65
C ASP A 179 -3.25 -7.89 -14.44
N ILE A 180 -4.38 -7.21 -14.69
CA ILE A 180 -5.31 -6.73 -13.65
C ILE A 180 -5.83 -7.89 -12.81
N LYS A 181 -6.28 -8.97 -13.45
CA LYS A 181 -6.76 -10.19 -12.76
C LYS A 181 -5.66 -10.82 -11.92
N ARG A 182 -4.42 -10.87 -12.43
CA ARG A 182 -3.26 -11.39 -11.70
C ARG A 182 -2.89 -10.50 -10.51
N ALA A 183 -2.88 -9.18 -10.68
CA ALA A 183 -2.65 -8.24 -9.58
C ALA A 183 -3.66 -8.42 -8.44
N ALA A 184 -4.96 -8.56 -8.77
CA ALA A 184 -5.99 -8.85 -7.77
C ALA A 184 -5.76 -10.21 -7.10
N LEU A 185 -5.28 -11.21 -7.85
CA LEU A 185 -4.93 -12.51 -7.29
C LEU A 185 -3.74 -12.43 -6.33
N VAL A 186 -2.73 -11.59 -6.59
CA VAL A 186 -1.61 -11.38 -5.65
C VAL A 186 -2.11 -10.91 -4.30
N TYR A 187 -2.95 -9.87 -4.25
CA TYR A 187 -3.53 -9.39 -2.99
C TYR A 187 -4.35 -10.47 -2.29
N GLN A 188 -5.13 -11.25 -3.05
CA GLN A 188 -5.94 -12.34 -2.49
C GLN A 188 -5.09 -13.48 -1.92
N THR A 189 -4.06 -13.92 -2.65
CA THR A 189 -3.09 -14.93 -2.18
C THR A 189 -2.37 -14.43 -0.93
N GLY A 190 -2.09 -13.13 -0.85
CA GLY A 190 -1.56 -12.48 0.33
C GLY A 190 -2.62 -12.10 1.37
N GLY A 191 -3.77 -12.76 1.41
CA GLY A 191 -4.73 -12.65 2.53
C GLY A 191 -5.80 -11.56 2.42
N TYR A 192 -5.79 -10.71 1.38
CA TYR A 192 -6.83 -9.70 1.21
C TYR A 192 -8.15 -10.31 0.72
N LEU A 193 -9.27 -9.94 1.35
CA LEU A 193 -10.61 -10.38 0.97
C LEU A 193 -11.39 -9.23 0.35
N TYR A 194 -11.36 -9.16 -0.99
CA TYR A 194 -12.18 -8.21 -1.74
C TYR A 194 -13.67 -8.37 -1.41
N LYS A 195 -14.37 -7.25 -1.23
CA LYS A 195 -15.83 -7.24 -0.97
C LYS A 195 -16.63 -7.39 -2.27
N ASN A 196 -16.13 -6.85 -3.37
CA ASN A 196 -16.72 -6.88 -4.70
C ASN A 196 -15.64 -7.00 -5.78
N LYS A 197 -14.90 -8.12 -5.75
CA LYS A 197 -13.76 -8.40 -6.64
C LYS A 197 -14.09 -8.24 -8.12
N GLU A 198 -15.25 -8.74 -8.53
CA GLU A 198 -15.68 -8.75 -9.93
C GLU A 198 -15.86 -7.33 -10.46
N GLU A 199 -16.51 -6.47 -9.68
CA GLU A 199 -16.69 -5.06 -10.05
C GLU A 199 -15.36 -4.30 -10.05
N VAL A 200 -14.49 -4.54 -9.07
CA VAL A 200 -13.15 -3.91 -9.03
C VAL A 200 -12.35 -4.27 -10.29
N ILE A 201 -12.29 -5.56 -10.64
CA ILE A 201 -11.59 -6.02 -11.85
C ILE A 201 -12.24 -5.45 -13.11
N ARG A 202 -13.58 -5.44 -13.18
CA ARG A 202 -14.32 -4.92 -14.34
C ARG A 202 -13.99 -3.45 -14.56
N GLN A 203 -14.08 -2.63 -13.51
CA GLN A 203 -13.75 -1.20 -13.57
C GLN A 203 -12.29 -0.97 -13.94
N ALA A 204 -11.37 -1.73 -13.32
CA ALA A 204 -9.95 -1.65 -13.61
C ALA A 204 -9.60 -2.05 -15.05
N CYS A 205 -10.28 -3.06 -15.63
CA CYS A 205 -10.09 -3.46 -17.03
C CYS A 205 -10.68 -2.47 -18.03
N LEU A 206 -11.75 -1.76 -17.65
CA LEU A 206 -12.36 -0.69 -18.45
C LEU A 206 -11.68 0.67 -18.24
N PHE A 207 -10.71 0.74 -17.33
CA PHE A 207 -10.08 2.00 -16.98
C PHE A 207 -9.20 2.49 -18.14
N GLU A 208 -9.62 3.59 -18.75
CA GLU A 208 -8.85 4.26 -19.78
C GLU A 208 -7.88 5.24 -19.14
N ILE A 209 -6.60 5.09 -19.47
CA ILE A 209 -5.56 6.02 -19.05
C ILE A 209 -5.46 7.06 -20.16
N PRO A 210 -5.90 8.31 -19.92
CA PRO A 210 -5.82 9.35 -20.92
C PRO A 210 -4.35 9.59 -21.29
N ASN A 211 -4.10 9.76 -22.59
CA ASN A 211 -2.78 10.01 -23.15
C ASN A 211 -2.12 11.24 -22.52
#